data_AF-A0A2N2HCN2-F1
#
_entry.id   AF-A0A2N2HCN2-F1
#
_cell.length_a   1.000
_cell.length_b   1.000
_cell.length_c   1.000
_cell.angle_alpha   90.00
_cell.angle_beta   90.00
_cell.angle_gamma   90.00
#
_symmetry.space_group_name_H-M   'P 1'
#
loop_
_entity.id
_entity.type
_entity.pdbx_description
1 polymer ?
#
loop_
_entity_poly.entity_id
_entity_poly.type
_entity_poly.pdbx_seq_one_letter_code
_entity_poly.pdbx_strand_id
1 'polypeptide(L)' 'METTKKTRFVLKENSDCPVCEGGKIKKRRGKFGEFWGCSQYPSCEFAQSIPKEVDPLEKQADEFLRKHGINPRKA' A
#
# COMPACT_ATOMS: atom_id res chain seq x y z
N MET A 1 -4.91 -28.58 13.09
CA MET A 1 -6.02 -27.85 12.43
C MET A 1 -5.51 -26.44 12.22
N GLU A 2 -5.25 -26.10 10.96
CA GLU A 2 -4.21 -25.18 10.54
C GLU A 2 -4.53 -23.69 10.74
N THR A 3 -3.81 -23.02 11.64
CA THR A 3 -3.82 -21.55 11.76
C THR A 3 -2.88 -20.95 10.71
N THR A 4 -3.40 -20.81 9.49
CA THR A 4 -3.11 -19.76 8.49
C THR A 4 -1.84 -18.92 8.73
N LYS A 5 -0.75 -19.33 8.07
CA LYS A 5 0.43 -18.48 7.84
C LYS A 5 0.01 -17.29 6.96
N LYS A 6 -0.31 -16.16 7.59
CA LYS A 6 -0.55 -14.88 6.91
C LYS A 6 0.80 -14.33 6.44
N THR A 7 1.31 -14.89 5.34
CA THR A 7 2.52 -14.39 4.69
C THR A 7 2.26 -12.95 4.26
N ARG A 8 3.09 -12.01 4.73
CA ARG A 8 3.03 -10.61 4.31
C ARG A 8 3.48 -10.53 2.85
N PHE A 9 2.54 -10.55 1.91
CA PHE A 9 2.85 -10.34 0.50
C PHE A 9 3.02 -8.84 0.23
N VAL A 10 4.25 -8.43 -0.11
CA VAL A 10 4.55 -7.07 -0.57
C VAL A 10 4.36 -7.04 -2.09
N LEU A 11 3.36 -6.28 -2.56
CA LEU A 11 3.09 -6.11 -3.99
C LEU A 11 4.07 -5.11 -4.60
N LYS A 12 4.59 -5.43 -5.79
CA LYS A 12 5.51 -4.59 -6.56
C LYS A 12 4.95 -4.32 -7.95
N GLU A 13 5.39 -3.25 -8.59
CA GLU A 13 5.05 -2.96 -9.97
C GLU A 13 5.55 -4.08 -10.91
N ASN A 14 4.69 -4.49 -11.84
CA ASN A 14 4.86 -5.60 -12.78
C ASN A 14 4.95 -7.00 -12.14
N SER A 15 4.70 -7.15 -10.83
CA SER A 15 4.57 -8.48 -10.23
C SER A 15 3.31 -9.18 -10.72
N ASP A 16 3.27 -10.50 -10.63
CA ASP A 16 2.09 -11.28 -10.99
C ASP A 16 0.97 -11.05 -9.97
N CYS A 17 -0.27 -11.03 -10.44
CA CYS A 17 -1.43 -10.77 -9.61
C CYS A 17 -1.74 -12.00 -8.73
N PRO A 18 -1.84 -11.87 -7.40
CA PRO A 18 -2.10 -13.02 -6.51
C PRO A 18 -3.54 -13.54 -6.60
N VAL A 19 -4.41 -12.89 -7.38
CA VAL A 19 -5.81 -13.28 -7.54
C VAL A 19 -6.05 -14.04 -8.84
N CYS A 20 -5.49 -13.56 -9.95
CA CYS A 20 -5.70 -14.18 -11.26
C CYS A 20 -4.46 -14.86 -11.85
N GLU A 21 -3.27 -14.63 -11.29
CA GLU A 21 -1.94 -15.15 -11.70
C GLU A 21 -1.51 -14.92 -13.16
N GLY A 22 -2.42 -14.49 -14.05
CA GLY A 22 -2.13 -14.16 -15.45
C GLY A 22 -2.02 -12.66 -15.73
N GLY A 23 -2.48 -11.82 -14.80
CA GLY A 23 -2.38 -10.36 -14.91
C GLY A 23 -1.18 -9.80 -14.15
N LYS A 24 -0.67 -8.64 -14.57
CA LYS A 24 0.42 -7.93 -13.89
C LYS A 24 -0.12 -6.81 -13.02
N ILE A 25 0.49 -6.64 -11.85
CA ILE A 25 0.19 -5.54 -10.94
C ILE A 25 0.77 -4.25 -11.50
N LYS A 26 -0.08 -3.23 -11.68
CA LYS A 26 0.31 -1.90 -12.13
C LYS A 26 -0.03 -0.89 -11.06
N LYS A 27 0.84 0.11 -10.90
CA LYS A 27 0.55 1.29 -10.10
C LYS A 27 -0.47 2.15 -10.85
N ARG A 28 -1.60 2.43 -10.24
CA ARG A 28 -2.64 3.32 -10.76
C ARG A 28 -2.94 4.42 -9.76
N ARG A 29 -3.48 5.55 -10.21
CA ARG A 29 -3.89 6.66 -9.34
C ARG A 29 -5.41 6.77 -9.35
N GLY A 30 -6.01 6.80 -8.16
CA GLY A 30 -7.44 7.05 -7.96
C GLY A 30 -7.67 8.27 -7.08
N LYS A 31 -8.93 8.51 -6.69
CA LYS A 31 -9.33 9.65 -5.85
C LYS A 31 -8.62 9.71 -4.49
N PHE A 32 -8.22 8.57 -3.93
CA PHE A 32 -7.58 8.46 -2.62
C PHE A 32 -6.05 8.32 -2.69
N GLY A 33 -5.46 8.45 -3.88
CA GLY A 33 -4.02 8.27 -4.10
C GLY A 33 -3.68 7.05 -4.97
N GLU A 34 -2.44 6.61 -4.88
CA GLU A 34 -1.91 5.51 -5.69
C GLU A 34 -2.30 4.15 -5.10
N PHE A 35 -2.66 3.21 -5.97
CA PHE A 35 -3.04 1.85 -5.62
C PHE A 35 -2.48 0.84 -6.65
N TRP A 36 -2.20 -0.37 -6.18
CA TRP A 36 -1.89 -1.52 -7.01
C TRP A 36 -3.18 -2.05 -7.64
N GLY A 37 -3.25 -2.08 -8.95
CA GLY A 37 -4.37 -2.65 -9.70
C GLY A 37 -3.91 -3.69 -10.72
N CYS A 38 -4.65 -4.78 -10.89
CA CYS A 38 -4.34 -5.80 -11.90
C CYS A 38 -4.50 -5.24 -13.33
N SER A 39 -3.59 -5.54 -14.26
CA SER A 39 -3.64 -5.09 -15.66
C SER A 39 -4.84 -5.61 -16.44
N GLN A 40 -5.48 -6.69 -15.96
CA GLN A 40 -6.56 -7.39 -16.65
C GLN A 40 -7.96 -6.90 -16.27
N TYR A 41 -8.07 -5.73 -15.66
CA TYR A 41 -9.37 -5.10 -15.40
C TYR A 41 -10.13 -4.88 -16.71
N PRO A 42 -11.45 -5.22 -16.82
CA PRO A 42 -12.39 -5.56 -15.75
C PRO A 42 -12.46 -7.05 -15.37
N SER A 43 -11.74 -7.94 -16.07
CA SER A 43 -11.75 -9.39 -15.77
C SER A 43 -11.10 -9.73 -14.42
N CYS A 44 -10.24 -8.86 -13.88
CA CYS A 44 -9.73 -8.95 -12.51
C CYS A 44 -9.81 -7.59 -11.82
N GLU A 45 -10.66 -7.49 -10.79
CA GLU A 45 -10.92 -6.27 -10.01
C GLU A 45 -9.99 -6.10 -8.81
N PHE A 46 -8.86 -6.83 -8.79
CA PHE A 46 -7.89 -6.73 -7.71
C PHE A 46 -7.37 -5.29 -7.56
N ALA A 47 -7.55 -4.73 -6.37
CA ALA A 47 -7.08 -3.41 -5.98
C ALA A 47 -6.52 -3.45 -4.55
N GLN A 48 -5.33 -2.88 -4.36
CA GLN A 48 -4.68 -2.80 -3.05
C GLN A 48 -4.03 -1.42 -2.89
N SER A 49 -4.21 -0.76 -1.74
CA SER A 49 -3.58 0.54 -1.46
C SER A 49 -2.06 0.42 -1.37
N ILE A 50 -1.33 1.37 -1.96
CA ILE A 50 0.13 1.43 -1.84
C ILE A 50 0.46 2.12 -0.51
N PRO A 51 1.20 1.49 0.42
CA PRO A 51 1.68 2.18 1.60
C PRO A 51 2.64 3.28 1.15
N LYS A 52 2.39 4.51 1.58
CA LYS A 52 3.35 5.60 1.38
C LYS A 52 4.54 5.33 2.29
N GLU A 53 5.73 5.18 1.69
CA GLU A 53 6.96 5.27 2.47
C GLU A 53 7.04 6.68 3.04
N VAL A 54 7.14 6.78 4.36
CA VAL A 54 7.27 8.06 5.06
C VAL A 54 8.76 8.37 5.12
N ASP A 55 9.14 9.53 4.62
CA ASP A 55 10.54 9.97 4.59
C ASP A 55 11.13 9.93 6.02
N PRO A 56 12.38 9.47 6.22
CA PRO A 56 12.97 9.39 7.55
C PRO A 56 12.94 10.72 8.31
N LEU A 57 13.09 11.83 7.59
CA LEU A 57 13.03 13.18 8.16
C LEU A 57 11.61 13.53 8.65
N GLU A 58 10.57 13.16 7.88
CA GLU A 58 9.18 13.35 8.30
C GLU A 58 8.85 12.54 9.55
N LYS A 59 9.34 11.30 9.67
CA LYS A 59 9.16 10.49 10.88
C LYS A 59 9.77 11.15 12.10
N GLN A 60 10.97 11.71 11.98
CA GLN A 60 11.64 12.38 13.09
C GLN A 60 10.89 13.65 13.52
N ALA A 61 10.34 14.40 12.56
CA ALA A 61 9.50 15.57 12.86
C ALA A 61 8.17 15.17 13.54
N ASP A 62 7.47 14.16 13.04
CA ASP A 62 6.24 13.63 13.64
C ASP A 62 6.49 13.13 15.08
N GLU A 63 7.60 12.43 15.32
CA GLU A 63 8.01 11.98 16.65
C GLU A 63 8.31 13.15 17.59
N PHE A 64 9.04 14.16 17.10
CA PHE A 64 9.32 15.38 17.86
C PHE A 64 8.02 16.08 18.26
N LEU A 65 7.10 16.32 17.31
CA LEU A 65 5.82 16.97 17.57
C LEU A 65 5.00 16.20 18.62
N ARG A 66 4.93 14.87 18.53
CA ARG A 66 4.25 14.02 19.51
C ARG A 66 4.83 14.14 20.90
N LYS A 67 6.17 14.16 21.03
CA LYS A 67 6.87 14.35 22.31
C LYS A 67 6.52 15.70 22.95
N HIS A 68 6.20 16.70 22.14
CA HIS A 68 5.75 18.02 22.57
C HIS A 68 4.23 18.18 22.66
N GLY A 69 3.46 17.08 22.57
CA GLY A 69 1.99 17.11 22.68
C GLY A 69 1.28 17.70 21.46
N ILE A 70 1.98 17.90 20.34
CA ILE A 70 1.42 18.42 19.10
C ILE A 70 1.01 17.24 18.21
N ASN A 71 -0.22 17.24 17.70
CA ASN A 71 -0.70 16.21 16.79
C ASN A 71 -0.39 16.59 15.33
N PRO A 72 0.53 15.89 14.65
CA PRO A 72 0.95 16.22 13.28
C PRO A 72 -0.15 16.02 12.22
N ARG A 73 -1.24 15.29 12.54
CA ARG A 73 -2.40 15.13 11.64
C ARG A 73 -3.43 16.26 11.75
N LYS A 74 -3.21 17.21 12.66
CA LYS A 74 -4.10 18.34 12.95
C LYS A 74 -3.49 19.70 12.60
N ALA A 75 -2.29 19.69 12.02
CA ALA A 75 -1.59 20.86 11.51
C ALA A 75 -2.08 21.23 10.11
#